data_AF-A0A1Y3XFN0-F1
#
_entry.id   AF-A0A1Y3XFN0-F1
#
_cell.length_a   1.000
_cell.length_b   1.000
_cell.length_c   1.000
_cell.angle_alpha   90.00
_cell.angle_beta   90.00
_cell.angle_gamma   90.00
#
_symmetry.space_group_name_H-M   'P 1'
#
loop_
_entity.id
_entity.type
_entity.pdbx_description
1 polymer ?
#
loop_
_entity_poly.entity_id
_entity_poly.type
_entity_poly.pdbx_seq_one_letter_code
_entity_poly.pdbx_strand_id
1 'polypeptide(L)'
;MARKAINDPLAYTGQDATFVVHVKYRQNATWQGTVTWADKNKQQNFRSALELIKLMDSAMDESLPPEQEQTAEQGAALING
;
A
#
# COMPACT_ATOMS: atom_id res chain seq x y z
N MET A 1 -17.19 -31.24 -3.94
CA MET A 1 -15.82 -31.09 -3.41
C MET A 1 -15.11 -29.98 -4.18
N ALA A 2 -14.95 -28.81 -3.57
CA ALA A 2 -14.34 -27.63 -4.20
C ALA A 2 -12.82 -27.84 -4.28
N ARG A 3 -12.29 -27.90 -5.49
CA ARG A 3 -10.86 -27.85 -5.79
C ARG A 3 -10.35 -26.46 -5.43
N LYS A 4 -9.97 -26.32 -4.16
CA LYS A 4 -9.46 -25.09 -3.54
C LYS A 4 -8.30 -24.53 -4.36
N ALA A 5 -8.37 -23.23 -4.58
CA ALA A 5 -7.39 -22.32 -5.13
C ALA A 5 -5.95 -22.58 -4.62
N ILE A 6 -5.24 -23.50 -5.26
CA ILE A 6 -3.80 -23.69 -5.07
C ILE A 6 -2.97 -22.85 -6.05
N ASN A 7 -3.58 -22.39 -7.16
CA ASN A 7 -2.91 -21.61 -8.21
C ASN A 7 -3.53 -20.23 -8.44
N ASP A 8 -4.46 -19.78 -7.59
CA ASP A 8 -4.97 -18.42 -7.67
C ASP A 8 -4.22 -17.53 -6.67
N PRO A 9 -3.27 -16.69 -7.14
CA PRO A 9 -2.49 -15.81 -6.28
C PRO A 9 -3.36 -14.73 -5.60
N LEU A 10 -4.62 -14.57 -6.00
CA LEU A 10 -5.57 -13.64 -5.41
C LEU A 10 -6.57 -14.32 -4.46
N ALA A 11 -6.46 -15.63 -4.25
CA ALA A 11 -7.32 -16.33 -3.26
C ALA A 11 -7.04 -15.91 -1.81
N TYR A 12 -5.94 -15.19 -1.58
CA TYR A 12 -5.62 -14.54 -0.32
C TYR A 12 -5.42 -13.05 -0.59
N THR A 13 -6.42 -12.25 -0.24
CA THR A 13 -6.32 -10.80 -0.24
C THR A 13 -5.92 -10.33 1.16
N GLY A 14 -4.95 -9.41 1.25
CA GLY A 14 -4.66 -8.72 2.51
C GLY A 14 -5.85 -7.89 2.96
N GLN A 15 -5.98 -7.63 4.27
CA GLN A 15 -7.04 -6.76 4.79
C GLN A 15 -6.88 -5.31 4.33
N ASP A 16 -5.63 -4.81 4.32
CA ASP A 16 -5.35 -3.40 4.04
C ASP A 16 -4.84 -3.16 2.60
N ALA A 17 -4.04 -4.08 2.06
CA ALA A 17 -3.53 -4.01 0.70
C ALA A 17 -3.04 -5.39 0.20
N THR A 18 -3.18 -5.64 -1.10
CA THR A 18 -2.65 -6.85 -1.76
C THR A 18 -1.59 -6.50 -2.80
N PHE A 19 -0.36 -7.04 -2.63
CA PHE A 19 0.75 -6.80 -3.54
C PHE A 19 1.22 -8.08 -4.23
N VAL A 20 1.40 -8.01 -5.56
CA VAL A 20 2.01 -9.06 -6.36
C VAL A 20 3.45 -8.65 -6.69
N VAL A 21 4.43 -9.38 -6.15
CA VAL A 21 5.86 -9.11 -6.35
C VAL A 21 6.45 -10.09 -7.36
N HIS A 22 7.00 -9.56 -8.46
CA HIS A 22 7.76 -10.31 -9.44
C HIS A 22 9.25 -10.00 -9.27
N VAL A 23 10.00 -10.93 -8.67
CA VAL A 23 11.45 -10.83 -8.53
C VAL A 23 12.11 -11.29 -9.84
N LYS A 24 12.80 -10.37 -10.52
CA LYS A 24 13.49 -10.64 -11.79
C LYS A 24 14.96 -11.00 -11.59
N TYR A 25 15.61 -10.36 -10.62
CA TYR A 25 17.04 -10.52 -10.39
C TYR A 25 17.40 -10.56 -8.90
N ARG A 26 18.60 -11.08 -8.64
CA ARG A 26 19.20 -11.24 -7.32
C ARG A 26 20.66 -10.77 -7.29
N GLN A 27 20.91 -9.57 -7.81
CA GLN A 27 22.24 -8.98 -7.87
C GLN A 27 22.56 -8.22 -6.58
N ASN A 28 23.84 -8.15 -6.20
CA ASN A 28 24.30 -7.43 -4.99
C ASN A 28 23.58 -7.86 -3.69
N ALA A 29 23.29 -9.16 -3.58
CA ALA A 29 22.57 -9.74 -2.44
C ALA A 29 21.17 -9.12 -2.15
N THR A 30 20.57 -8.43 -3.11
CA THR A 30 19.25 -7.80 -2.96
C THR A 30 18.27 -8.25 -4.06
N TRP A 31 16.97 -7.99 -3.87
CA TRP A 31 15.94 -8.28 -4.87
C TRP A 31 15.75 -7.09 -5.81
N GLN A 32 15.58 -7.38 -7.09
CA GLN A 32 15.15 -6.40 -8.09
C GLN A 32 14.02 -6.97 -8.92
N GLY A 33 13.08 -6.13 -9.35
CA GLY A 33 11.91 -6.60 -10.06
C GLY A 33 10.80 -5.57 -10.13
N THR A 34 9.57 -6.05 -10.15
CA THR A 34 8.36 -5.23 -10.24
C THR A 34 7.38 -5.62 -9.16
N VAL A 35 6.69 -4.65 -8.58
CA VAL A 35 5.58 -4.85 -7.64
C VAL A 35 4.32 -4.26 -8.25
N THR A 36 3.22 -5.00 -8.17
CA THR A 36 1.90 -4.56 -8.63
C THR A 36 0.97 -4.53 -7.43
N TRP A 37 0.37 -3.38 -7.17
CA TRP A 37 -0.73 -3.26 -6.22
C TRP A 37 -2.01 -3.74 -6.90
N ALA A 38 -2.55 -4.86 -6.43
CA ALA A 38 -3.70 -5.51 -7.04
C ALA A 38 -4.95 -4.62 -7.00
N ASP A 39 -5.16 -3.88 -5.92
CA ASP A 39 -6.38 -3.09 -5.70
C ASP A 39 -6.43 -1.83 -6.58
N LYS A 40 -5.28 -1.20 -6.84
CA LYS A 40 -5.17 0.03 -7.65
C LYS A 40 -4.61 -0.20 -9.06
N ASN A 41 -4.36 -1.46 -9.45
CA ASN A 41 -3.72 -1.84 -10.72
C ASN A 41 -2.44 -1.02 -11.03
N LYS A 42 -1.68 -0.66 -10.00
CA LYS A 42 -0.50 0.21 -10.09
C LYS A 42 0.75 -0.65 -10.04
N GLN A 43 1.57 -0.60 -11.09
CA GLN A 43 2.84 -1.33 -11.17
C GLN A 43 4.03 -0.38 -11.03
N GLN A 44 5.01 -0.77 -10.21
CA GLN A 44 6.25 -0.04 -10.01
C GLN A 44 7.46 -0.97 -10.04
N ASN A 45 8.60 -0.44 -10.49
CA ASN A 45 9.87 -1.16 -10.48
C ASN A 45 10.60 -0.89 -9.17
N PHE A 46 11.28 -1.89 -8.63
CA PHE A 46 12.19 -1.74 -7.49
C PHE A 46 13.57 -2.29 -7.84
N ARG A 47 14.61 -1.63 -7.34
CA ARG A 47 16.03 -1.91 -7.54
C ARG A 47 16.70 -2.48 -6.30
N SER A 48 15.98 -2.56 -5.18
CA SER A 48 16.42 -3.24 -3.96
C SER A 48 15.23 -3.68 -3.10
N ALA A 49 15.50 -4.59 -2.15
CA ALA A 49 14.52 -4.98 -1.13
C ALA A 49 14.04 -3.79 -0.28
N LEU A 50 14.93 -2.84 0.04
CA LEU A 50 14.54 -1.65 0.80
C LEU A 50 13.59 -0.74 -0.01
N GLU A 51 13.87 -0.58 -1.30
CA GLU A 51 12.99 0.19 -2.19
C GLU A 51 11.62 -0.47 -2.33
N LEU A 52 11.55 -1.80 -2.43
CA LEU A 52 10.29 -2.54 -2.40
C LEU A 52 9.47 -2.24 -1.14
N ILE A 53 10.10 -2.27 0.04
CA ILE A 53 9.44 -1.97 1.31
C ILE A 53 8.91 -0.54 1.33
N LYS A 54 9.72 0.44 0.88
CA LYS A 54 9.28 1.84 0.78
C LYS A 54 8.08 2.01 -0.16
N LEU A 55 8.05 1.29 -1.28
CA LEU A 55 6.92 1.33 -2.22
C LEU A 55 5.63 0.76 -1.61
N MET A 56 5.73 -0.27 -0.76
CA MET A 56 4.59 -0.84 -0.04
C MET A 56 4.10 0.10 1.06
N ASP A 57 5.03 0.70 1.82
CA ASP A 57 4.77 1.67 2.88
C ASP A 57 4.04 2.91 2.35
N SER A 58 4.55 3.52 1.28
CA SER A 58 3.88 4.68 0.64
C SER A 58 2.50 4.34 0.05
N ALA A 59 2.25 3.08 -0.31
CA ALA A 59 0.93 2.66 -0.80
C ALA A 59 -0.08 2.52 0.34
N MET A 60 0.37 2.20 1.55
CA MET A 60 -0.45 2.15 2.77
C MET A 60 -0.82 3.55 3.28
N ASP A 61 0.09 4.52 3.17
CA ASP A 61 -0.24 5.92 3.48
C ASP A 61 -1.30 6.49 2.50
N GLU A 62 -1.34 6.00 1.26
CA GLU A 62 -2.33 6.39 0.25
C GLU A 62 -3.71 5.70 0.46
N SER A 63 -3.85 4.77 1.41
CA SER A 63 -5.11 4.11 1.76
C SER A 63 -5.71 4.61 3.06
N LEU A 64 -4.97 5.39 3.86
CA LEU A 64 -5.50 6.07 5.03
C LEU A 64 -6.30 7.31 4.57
N PRO A 65 -7.55 7.51 5.06
CA PRO A 65 -8.23 8.78 4.89
C PRO A 65 -7.34 9.91 5.42
N PRO A 66 -7.29 11.09 4.77
CA PRO A 66 -6.58 12.22 5.35
C PRO A 66 -7.18 12.47 6.74
N GLU A 67 -6.38 12.23 7.77
CA GLU A 67 -6.74 12.52 9.14
C GLU A 67 -7.12 13.99 9.16
N GLN A 68 -8.39 14.29 9.48
CA GLN A 68 -8.88 15.66 9.50
C GLN A 68 -8.15 16.39 10.63
N GLU A 69 -7.11 17.11 10.24
CA GLU A 69 -6.39 18.02 11.10
C GLU A 69 -7.34 19.17 11.47
N GLN A 70 -8.04 19.00 12.60
CA GLN A 70 -8.85 20.04 13.22
C GLN A 70 -7.94 21.15 13.75
N THR A 71 -7.40 21.94 12.83
CA THR A 71 -6.81 23.25 13.10
C THR A 71 -7.81 24.31 12.64
N ALA A 72 -8.66 24.76 13.56
CA ALA A 72 -9.31 26.07 13.47
C ALA A 72 -9.83 26.48 14.85
N GLU A 73 -8.91 26.94 15.69
CA GLU A 73 -9.18 27.97 16.67
C GLU A 73 -9.73 29.20 15.91
N GLN A 74 -11.05 29.44 15.97
CA GLN A 74 -11.69 30.74 15.72
C GLN A 74 -13.19 30.67 16.02
N GLY A 75 -13.54 31.08 17.25
CA GLY A 75 -14.91 31.22 17.72
C GLY A 75 -15.02 32.17 18.92
N ALA A 76 -14.16 33.20 18.98
CA ALA A 76 -14.40 34.33 19.85
C ALA A 76 -15.42 35.26 19.19
N ALA A 77 -16.71 35.05 19.43
CA ALA A 77 -17.73 36.08 19.28
C ALA A 77 -19.05 35.70 19.99
N LEU A 78 -19.29 36.37 21.11
CA LEU A 78 -20.58 36.91 21.56
C LEU A 78 -21.73 35.92 21.85
N ILE A 79 -21.95 35.64 23.14
CA ILE A 79 -23.31 35.53 23.67
C ILE A 79 -23.45 36.42 24.93
N ASN A 80 -24.00 37.62 24.72
CA ASN A 80 -24.77 38.33 25.74
C ASN A 80 -26.20 37.82 25.65
N GLY A 81 -26.82 37.52 26.79
CA GLY A 81 -28.22 37.13 26.92
C GLY A 81 -28.53 36.65 28.33
#